data_AF-A0A962UHG3-F1
#
_entry.id   AF-A0A962UHG3-F1
#
_cell.length_a   1.000
_cell.length_b   1.000
_cell.length_c   1.000
_cell.angle_alpha   90.00
_cell.angle_beta   90.00
_cell.angle_gamma   90.00
#
_symmetry.space_group_name_H-M   'P 1'
#
loop_
_entity.id
_entity.type
_entity.pdbx_description
1 polymer ?
#
loop_
_entity_poly.entity_id
_entity_poly.type
_entity_poly.pdbx_seq_one_letter_code
_entity_poly.pdbx_strand_id
1 'polypeptide(L)'
;MPLTSHQRSQLFSQLATLEHAGILPAQAFAMTGRDLPADARQALAQTAAALAKGADLAKAGQNNGLWLPWEARLVRAAATGGRLESLYKRLSEHYASRAQLFGRLKSRLVFPFLMLTLASFVAPFPALFQGTIGAGGYLLRAIAPPLLLYGGLRFLAFAYRQQLAREETSATGSKLLRVIPILGGLLARQQRRDGLFSLLLLLESGVPVLEALPLAGKSVADPLLRARFAGAAAALADNRSGIAETLHRYGVVDDAGATALFASGEAAGRLDDVIRHQLRQWDARLELQWDTLAEWVPRLLYAAVAGFMIMGIVSGFSGMTRPL
;
A
#
# COMPACT_ATOMS: atom_id res chain seq x y z
N MET A 1 0.15 12.94 -11.56
CA MET A 1 -0.26 12.21 -10.33
C MET A 1 0.47 10.87 -10.22
N PRO A 2 0.70 10.29 -9.02
CA PRO A 2 1.28 8.94 -8.93
C PRO A 2 0.31 7.88 -9.50
N LEU A 3 0.84 6.92 -10.26
CA LEU A 3 0.08 5.81 -10.83
C LEU A 3 -0.57 4.95 -9.74
N THR A 4 -1.80 4.49 -9.99
CA THR A 4 -2.49 3.53 -9.11
C THR A 4 -1.79 2.16 -9.14
N SER A 5 -1.97 1.33 -8.10
CA SER A 5 -1.37 -0.01 -8.06
C SER A 5 -1.75 -0.87 -9.27
N HIS A 6 -3.00 -0.76 -9.74
CA HIS A 6 -3.45 -1.45 -10.95
C HIS A 6 -2.67 -1.00 -12.19
N GLN A 7 -2.55 0.32 -12.39
CA GLN A 7 -1.80 0.89 -13.52
C GLN A 7 -0.31 0.55 -13.46
N ARG A 8 0.31 0.56 -12.27
CA ARG A 8 1.72 0.13 -12.10
C ARG A 8 1.90 -1.34 -12.42
N SER A 9 0.99 -2.21 -11.97
CA SER A 9 1.03 -3.65 -12.28
C SER A 9 0.98 -3.89 -13.79
N GLN A 10 0.04 -3.26 -14.49
CA GLN A 10 -0.06 -3.37 -15.95
C GLN A 10 1.19 -2.85 -16.66
N LEU A 11 1.70 -1.69 -16.25
CA LEU A 11 2.93 -1.10 -16.79
C LEU A 11 4.11 -2.07 -16.65
N PHE A 12 4.37 -2.59 -15.45
CA PHE A 12 5.48 -3.52 -15.23
C PHE A 12 5.26 -4.87 -15.92
N SER A 13 4.02 -5.34 -16.05
CA SER A 13 3.71 -6.54 -16.82
C SER A 13 4.03 -6.38 -18.31
N GLN A 14 3.68 -5.23 -18.89
CA GLN A 14 3.97 -4.90 -20.29
C GLN A 14 5.48 -4.78 -20.49
N LEU A 15 6.18 -4.05 -19.61
CA LEU A 15 7.63 -3.93 -19.65
C LEU A 15 8.34 -5.29 -19.52
N ALA A 16 7.90 -6.16 -18.61
CA ALA A 16 8.45 -7.51 -18.47
C ALA A 16 8.31 -8.32 -19.77
N THR A 17 7.15 -8.24 -20.42
CA THR A 17 6.87 -8.98 -21.67
C THR A 17 7.74 -8.48 -22.82
N LEU A 18 7.92 -7.16 -22.93
CA LEU A 18 8.74 -6.55 -23.98
C LEU A 18 10.23 -6.80 -23.76
N GLU A 19 10.70 -6.76 -22.52
CA GLU A 19 12.07 -7.11 -22.15
C GLU A 19 12.36 -8.59 -22.46
N HIS A 20 11.44 -9.50 -22.11
CA HIS A 20 11.54 -10.92 -22.46
C HIS A 20 11.58 -11.16 -23.97
N ALA A 21 10.84 -10.35 -24.74
CA ALA A 21 10.87 -10.37 -26.20
C ALA A 21 12.15 -9.74 -26.81
N GLY A 22 13.08 -9.26 -25.98
CA GLY A 22 14.33 -8.65 -26.42
C GLY A 22 14.17 -7.24 -27.03
N ILE A 23 13.05 -6.57 -26.76
CA ILE A 23 12.78 -5.23 -27.29
C ILE A 23 13.59 -4.21 -26.49
N LEU A 24 14.32 -3.34 -27.19
CA LEU A 24 15.15 -2.31 -26.56
C LEU A 24 14.32 -1.40 -25.63
N PRO A 25 14.85 -0.99 -24.46
CA PRO A 25 14.09 -0.20 -23.48
C PRO A 25 13.47 1.08 -24.06
N ALA A 26 14.18 1.81 -24.92
CA ALA A 26 13.62 3.01 -25.55
C ALA A 26 12.34 2.73 -26.37
N GLN A 27 12.31 1.61 -27.10
CA GLN A 27 11.15 1.19 -27.88
C GLN A 27 10.05 0.62 -26.97
N ALA A 28 10.41 -0.21 -25.99
CA ALA A 28 9.46 -0.80 -25.06
C ALA A 28 8.65 0.27 -24.32
N PHE A 29 9.30 1.33 -23.86
CA PHE A 29 8.65 2.45 -23.16
C PHE A 29 7.76 3.30 -24.08
N ALA A 30 8.12 3.43 -25.36
CA ALA A 30 7.30 4.13 -26.35
C ALA A 30 6.03 3.35 -26.74
N MET A 31 6.08 2.01 -26.68
CA MET A 31 4.96 1.13 -27.04
C MET A 31 3.95 0.89 -25.91
N THR A 32 4.35 1.17 -24.67
CA THR A 32 3.64 0.80 -23.43
C THR A 32 2.76 1.93 -22.90
N GLY A 33 1.77 1.60 -22.06
CA GLY A 33 1.09 2.60 -21.24
C GLY A 33 0.00 3.40 -21.96
N ARG A 34 -0.60 2.84 -23.02
CA ARG A 34 -1.73 3.47 -23.74
C ARG A 34 -2.93 3.78 -22.83
N ASP A 35 -3.17 2.92 -21.84
CA ASP A 35 -4.30 3.04 -20.89
C ASP A 35 -3.97 3.93 -19.68
N LEU A 36 -2.82 4.61 -19.68
CA LEU A 36 -2.39 5.46 -18.58
C LEU A 36 -2.91 6.90 -18.72
N PRO A 37 -3.01 7.65 -17.60
CA PRO A 37 -3.36 9.07 -17.62
C PRO A 37 -2.41 9.90 -18.49
N ALA A 38 -2.87 11.06 -18.98
CA ALA A 38 -2.07 11.93 -19.85
C ALA A 38 -0.69 12.27 -19.26
N ASP A 39 -0.62 12.65 -17.99
CA ASP A 39 0.65 12.92 -17.28
C ASP A 39 1.64 11.75 -17.37
N ALA A 40 1.15 10.52 -17.17
CA ALA A 40 1.98 9.33 -17.13
C ALA A 40 2.43 8.90 -18.54
N ARG A 41 1.56 9.10 -19.55
CA ARG A 41 1.94 8.90 -20.96
C ARG A 41 3.02 9.87 -21.38
N GLN A 42 2.93 11.13 -20.94
CA GLN A 42 3.97 12.13 -21.18
C GLN A 42 5.29 11.73 -20.48
N ALA A 43 5.24 11.31 -19.23
CA ALA A 43 6.41 10.82 -18.49
C ALA A 43 7.07 9.61 -19.18
N LEU A 44 6.27 8.66 -19.69
CA LEU A 44 6.77 7.52 -20.48
C LEU A 44 7.44 7.98 -21.77
N ALA A 45 6.82 8.87 -22.53
CA ALA A 45 7.38 9.39 -23.77
C ALA A 45 8.70 10.15 -23.54
N GLN A 46 8.78 10.97 -22.49
CA GLN A 46 10.00 11.66 -22.09
C GLN A 46 11.09 10.67 -21.65
N THR A 47 10.71 9.60 -20.96
CA THR A 47 11.65 8.54 -20.54
C THR A 47 12.17 7.77 -21.76
N ALA A 48 11.29 7.38 -22.69
CA ALA A 48 11.66 6.75 -23.95
C ALA A 48 12.63 7.62 -24.78
N ALA A 49 12.35 8.92 -24.88
CA ALA A 49 13.21 9.87 -25.59
C ALA A 49 14.59 10.04 -24.90
N ALA A 50 14.64 10.03 -23.57
CA ALA A 50 15.90 10.10 -22.83
C ALA A 50 16.72 8.80 -22.99
N LEU A 51 16.06 7.64 -22.96
CA LEU A 51 16.68 6.33 -23.21
C LEU A 51 17.25 6.24 -24.62
N ALA A 52 16.54 6.75 -25.63
CA ALA A 52 17.02 6.80 -27.01
C ALA A 52 18.30 7.65 -27.15
N LYS A 53 18.53 8.62 -26.25
CA LYS A 53 19.75 9.43 -26.16
C LYS A 53 20.86 8.79 -25.30
N GLY A 54 20.66 7.56 -24.83
CA GLY A 54 21.64 6.81 -24.02
C GLY A 54 21.61 7.15 -22.52
N ALA A 55 20.54 7.76 -22.00
CA ALA A 55 20.43 8.02 -20.57
C ALA A 55 20.23 6.72 -19.75
N ASP A 56 20.73 6.71 -18.50
CA ASP A 56 20.46 5.64 -17.54
C ASP A 56 18.96 5.48 -17.28
N LEU A 57 18.44 4.26 -17.40
CA LEU A 57 17.02 3.91 -17.28
C LEU A 57 16.42 4.29 -15.93
N ALA A 58 17.15 4.04 -14.86
CA ALA A 58 16.72 4.38 -13.52
C ALA A 58 16.64 5.91 -13.34
N LYS A 59 17.66 6.64 -13.77
CA LYS A 59 17.71 8.11 -13.68
C LYS A 59 16.65 8.76 -14.57
N ALA A 60 16.48 8.29 -15.80
CA ALA A 60 15.52 8.84 -16.75
C ALA A 60 14.08 8.73 -16.25
N GLY A 61 13.66 7.54 -15.80
CA GLY A 61 12.30 7.39 -15.29
C GLY A 61 12.07 8.06 -13.93
N GLN A 62 13.10 8.21 -13.09
CA GLN A 62 12.96 8.96 -11.84
C GLN A 62 12.77 10.47 -12.11
N ASN A 63 13.59 11.05 -13.00
CA ASN A 63 13.51 12.47 -13.35
C ASN A 63 12.17 12.86 -13.98
N ASN A 64 11.57 11.97 -14.75
CA ASN A 64 10.26 12.19 -15.37
C ASN A 64 9.08 11.78 -14.46
N GLY A 65 9.33 11.38 -13.22
CA GLY A 65 8.29 11.03 -12.24
C GLY A 65 7.57 9.69 -12.51
N LEU A 66 8.15 8.83 -13.36
CA LEU A 66 7.64 7.48 -13.64
C LEU A 66 7.98 6.50 -12.50
N TRP A 67 9.20 6.59 -11.98
CA TRP A 67 9.70 5.75 -10.88
C TRP A 67 9.58 6.45 -9.54
N LEU A 68 9.16 5.68 -8.53
CA LEU A 68 9.34 6.03 -7.14
C LEU A 68 10.82 5.89 -6.77
N PRO A 69 11.32 6.63 -5.75
CA PRO A 69 12.73 6.61 -5.38
C PRO A 69 13.29 5.21 -5.06
N TRP A 70 12.48 4.29 -4.53
CA TRP A 70 12.89 2.92 -4.24
C TRP A 70 12.88 2.02 -5.48
N GLU A 71 11.93 2.20 -6.40
CA GLU A 71 11.88 1.46 -7.67
C GLU A 71 13.05 1.85 -8.56
N ALA A 72 13.39 3.14 -8.63
CA ALA A 72 14.55 3.61 -9.40
C ALA A 72 15.84 2.90 -8.96
N ARG A 73 16.02 2.66 -7.65
CA ARG A 73 17.18 1.92 -7.12
C ARG A 73 17.16 0.45 -7.54
N LEU A 74 16.00 -0.20 -7.48
CA LEU A 74 15.86 -1.58 -7.93
C LEU A 74 16.11 -1.71 -9.44
N VAL A 75 15.52 -0.81 -10.23
CA VAL A 75 15.72 -0.75 -11.69
C VAL A 75 17.19 -0.53 -12.00
N ARG A 76 17.90 0.31 -11.25
CA ARG A 76 19.35 0.49 -11.42
C ARG A 76 20.11 -0.81 -11.16
N ALA A 77 19.87 -1.44 -10.00
CA ALA A 77 20.55 -2.68 -9.64
C ALA A 77 20.26 -3.80 -10.66
N ALA A 78 19.01 -3.93 -11.10
CA ALA A 78 18.62 -4.92 -12.10
C ALA A 78 19.16 -4.60 -13.50
N ALA A 79 19.25 -3.33 -13.90
CA ALA A 79 19.83 -2.92 -15.18
C ALA A 79 21.33 -3.27 -15.23
N THR A 80 22.09 -2.95 -14.17
CA THR A 80 23.51 -3.33 -14.07
C THR A 80 23.70 -4.84 -14.03
N GLY A 81 22.78 -5.56 -13.36
CA GLY A 81 22.81 -7.01 -13.25
C GLY A 81 22.15 -7.78 -14.40
N GLY A 82 21.67 -7.13 -15.46
CA GLY A 82 21.00 -7.78 -16.60
C GLY A 82 19.71 -8.55 -16.24
N ARG A 83 19.01 -8.14 -15.19
CA ARG A 83 17.87 -8.87 -14.59
C ARG A 83 16.54 -8.10 -14.62
N LEU A 84 16.41 -7.14 -15.54
CA LEU A 84 15.23 -6.28 -15.66
C LEU A 84 13.93 -7.05 -15.83
N GLU A 85 13.91 -8.11 -16.64
CA GLU A 85 12.73 -8.96 -16.83
C GLU A 85 12.20 -9.49 -15.49
N SER A 86 13.10 -10.11 -14.70
CA SER A 86 12.74 -10.69 -13.41
C SER A 86 12.25 -9.64 -12.41
N LEU A 87 12.85 -8.44 -12.42
CA LEU A 87 12.43 -7.32 -11.60
C LEU A 87 11.02 -6.85 -11.99
N TYR A 88 10.79 -6.62 -13.28
CA TYR A 88 9.49 -6.15 -13.78
C TYR A 88 8.38 -7.15 -13.49
N LYS A 89 8.63 -8.45 -13.68
CA LYS A 89 7.68 -9.50 -13.31
C LYS A 89 7.30 -9.44 -11.83
N ARG A 90 8.30 -9.30 -10.95
CA ARG A 90 8.07 -9.25 -9.50
C ARG A 90 7.38 -7.97 -9.04
N LEU A 91 7.73 -6.83 -9.64
CA LEU A 91 7.02 -5.57 -9.39
C LEU A 91 5.58 -5.66 -9.86
N SER A 92 5.33 -6.28 -11.02
CA SER A 92 3.97 -6.55 -11.51
C SER A 92 3.17 -7.38 -10.52
N GLU A 93 3.70 -8.51 -10.04
CA GLU A 93 3.07 -9.39 -9.06
C GLU A 93 2.80 -8.67 -7.72
N HIS A 94 3.77 -7.88 -7.24
CA HIS A 94 3.63 -7.08 -6.03
C HIS A 94 2.48 -6.06 -6.15
N TYR A 95 2.41 -5.34 -7.26
CA TYR A 95 1.36 -4.35 -7.49
C TYR A 95 0.01 -4.97 -7.82
N ALA A 96 -0.02 -6.14 -8.49
CA ALA A 96 -1.23 -6.91 -8.76
C ALA A 96 -1.87 -7.35 -7.45
N SER A 97 -1.06 -7.92 -6.54
CA SER A 97 -1.51 -8.33 -5.20
C SER A 97 -2.15 -7.15 -4.47
N ARG A 98 -1.47 -5.99 -4.44
CA ARG A 98 -2.03 -4.76 -3.83
C ARG A 98 -3.33 -4.30 -4.50
N ALA A 99 -3.40 -4.30 -5.83
CA ALA A 99 -4.57 -3.89 -6.57
C ALA A 99 -5.78 -4.78 -6.28
N GLN A 100 -5.58 -6.10 -6.17
CA GLN A 100 -6.64 -7.05 -5.83
C GLN A 100 -7.18 -6.79 -4.42
N LEU A 101 -6.31 -6.57 -3.43
CA LEU A 101 -6.73 -6.26 -2.05
C LEU A 101 -7.64 -5.02 -2.01
N PHE A 102 -7.19 -3.91 -2.59
CA PHE A 102 -7.98 -2.68 -2.64
C PHE A 102 -9.24 -2.82 -3.49
N GLY A 103 -9.21 -3.60 -4.57
CA GLY A 103 -10.36 -3.90 -5.40
C GLY A 103 -11.45 -4.65 -4.63
N ARG A 104 -11.08 -5.69 -3.88
CA ARG A 104 -11.98 -6.47 -3.01
C ARG A 104 -12.58 -5.61 -1.90
N LEU A 105 -11.76 -4.78 -1.25
CA LEU A 105 -12.24 -3.82 -0.24
C LEU A 105 -13.24 -2.82 -0.83
N LYS A 106 -12.90 -2.21 -1.98
CA LYS A 106 -13.76 -1.24 -2.64
C LYS A 106 -15.10 -1.85 -3.03
N SER A 107 -15.12 -3.02 -3.66
CA SER A 107 -16.36 -3.63 -4.14
C SER A 107 -17.32 -3.99 -3.02
N ARG A 108 -16.80 -4.48 -1.88
CA ARG A 108 -17.62 -4.82 -0.69
C ARG A 108 -18.13 -3.60 0.07
N LEU A 109 -17.49 -2.44 -0.08
CA LEU A 109 -17.88 -1.20 0.61
C LEU A 109 -18.95 -0.39 -0.13
N VAL A 110 -19.08 -0.52 -1.45
CA VAL A 110 -20.04 0.29 -2.23
C VAL A 110 -21.47 0.19 -1.67
N PHE A 111 -21.96 -1.01 -1.42
CA PHE A 111 -23.33 -1.22 -0.96
C PHE A 111 -23.59 -0.70 0.47
N PRO A 112 -22.73 -0.98 1.49
CA PRO A 112 -22.86 -0.35 2.80
C PRO A 112 -22.92 1.19 2.76
N PHE A 113 -22.09 1.84 1.94
CA PHE A 113 -22.11 3.30 1.80
C PHE A 113 -23.40 3.78 1.12
N LEU A 114 -23.90 3.05 0.12
CA LEU A 114 -25.18 3.35 -0.53
C LEU A 114 -26.35 3.22 0.45
N MET A 115 -26.39 2.12 1.22
CA MET A 115 -27.37 1.89 2.29
C MET A 115 -27.33 2.98 3.37
N LEU A 116 -26.14 3.36 3.85
CA LEU A 116 -25.97 4.46 4.81
C LEU A 116 -26.53 5.77 4.26
N THR A 117 -26.22 6.05 2.99
CA THR A 117 -26.71 7.26 2.31
C THR A 117 -28.22 7.24 2.26
N LEU A 118 -28.83 6.14 1.82
CA LEU A 118 -30.29 6.01 1.73
C LEU A 118 -30.96 6.07 3.11
N ALA A 119 -30.42 5.37 4.11
CA ALA A 119 -30.91 5.38 5.49
C ALA A 119 -30.91 6.79 6.08
N SER A 120 -29.94 7.63 5.72
CA SER A 120 -29.88 9.03 6.15
C SER A 120 -31.08 9.85 5.66
N PHE A 121 -31.65 9.53 4.50
CA PHE A 121 -32.88 10.17 4.01
C PHE A 121 -34.14 9.61 4.65
N VAL A 122 -34.19 8.30 4.93
CA VAL A 122 -35.37 7.65 5.50
C VAL A 122 -35.54 7.97 6.99
N ALA A 123 -34.45 8.00 7.77
CA ALA A 123 -34.50 8.17 9.22
C ALA A 123 -35.25 9.44 9.72
N PRO A 124 -35.05 10.65 9.14
CA PRO A 124 -35.76 11.86 9.59
C PRO A 124 -37.19 12.00 9.01
N PHE A 125 -37.63 11.09 8.14
CA PHE A 125 -38.91 11.19 7.45
C PHE A 125 -40.15 11.25 8.38
N PRO A 126 -40.26 10.41 9.45
CA PRO A 126 -41.39 10.50 10.37
C PRO A 126 -41.50 11.87 11.05
N ALA A 127 -40.36 12.47 11.41
CA ALA A 127 -40.33 13.77 12.06
C ALA A 127 -40.84 14.91 11.14
N LEU A 128 -40.61 14.79 9.82
CA LEU A 128 -41.14 15.72 8.83
C LEU A 128 -42.67 15.58 8.70
N PHE A 129 -43.18 14.34 8.61
CA PHE A 129 -44.62 14.07 8.52
C PHE A 129 -45.39 14.54 9.75
N GLN A 130 -44.77 14.42 10.93
CA GLN A 130 -45.35 14.88 12.19
C GLN A 130 -45.26 16.40 12.38
N GLY A 131 -44.65 17.15 11.46
CA GLY A 131 -44.51 18.60 11.54
C GLY A 131 -43.51 19.10 12.60
N THR A 132 -42.80 18.19 13.28
CA THR A 132 -41.80 18.55 14.32
C THR A 132 -40.56 19.23 13.73
N ILE A 133 -40.25 18.95 12.47
CA ILE A 133 -39.19 19.61 11.71
C ILE A 133 -39.75 20.15 10.40
N GLY A 134 -39.40 21.39 10.05
CA GLY A 134 -39.68 21.94 8.73
C GLY A 134 -38.83 21.30 7.63
N ALA A 135 -39.16 21.56 6.36
CA ALA A 135 -38.45 21.02 5.20
C ALA A 135 -36.93 21.28 5.23
N GLY A 136 -36.51 22.46 5.70
CA GLY A 136 -35.08 22.79 5.88
C GLY A 136 -34.39 21.95 6.95
N GLY A 137 -35.08 21.65 8.05
CA GLY A 137 -34.56 20.79 9.13
C GLY A 137 -34.42 19.33 8.70
N TYR A 138 -35.37 18.84 7.89
CA TYR A 138 -35.27 17.52 7.24
C TYR A 138 -34.05 17.45 6.33
N LEU A 139 -33.87 18.43 5.44
CA LEU A 139 -32.79 18.42 4.46
C LEU A 139 -31.41 18.44 5.12
N LEU A 140 -31.24 19.26 6.16
CA LEU A 140 -30.01 19.29 6.96
C LEU A 140 -29.73 17.95 7.64
N ARG A 141 -30.73 17.32 8.28
CA ARG A 141 -30.54 16.02 8.96
C ARG A 141 -30.30 14.87 7.99
N ALA A 142 -30.87 14.92 6.78
CA ALA A 142 -30.69 13.89 5.77
C ALA A 142 -29.33 13.98 5.07
N ILE A 143 -28.86 15.19 4.78
CA ILE A 143 -27.62 15.40 4.01
C ILE A 143 -26.39 15.48 4.91
N ALA A 144 -26.50 15.96 6.15
CA ALA A 144 -25.35 16.14 7.03
C ALA A 144 -24.58 14.84 7.32
N PRO A 145 -25.20 13.69 7.66
CA PRO A 145 -24.46 12.46 7.91
C PRO A 145 -23.64 11.94 6.72
N PRO A 146 -24.18 11.80 5.49
CA PRO A 146 -23.37 11.39 4.35
C PRO A 146 -22.32 12.45 4.00
N LEU A 147 -22.64 13.75 4.09
CA LEU A 147 -21.66 14.81 3.83
C LEU A 147 -20.46 14.74 4.79
N LEU A 148 -20.71 14.56 6.10
CA LEU A 148 -19.67 14.39 7.10
C LEU A 148 -18.88 13.09 6.90
N LEU A 149 -19.54 11.99 6.55
CA LEU A 149 -18.90 10.70 6.30
C LEU A 149 -17.97 10.76 5.08
N TYR A 150 -18.48 11.18 3.92
CA TYR A 150 -17.70 11.28 2.69
C TYR A 150 -16.64 12.40 2.78
N GLY A 151 -16.99 13.54 3.38
CA GLY A 151 -16.07 14.65 3.64
C GLY A 151 -14.93 14.23 4.57
N GLY A 152 -15.26 13.54 5.68
CA GLY A 152 -14.31 12.97 6.61
C GLY A 152 -13.41 11.93 5.97
N LEU A 153 -13.96 11.01 5.16
CA LEU A 153 -13.16 10.02 4.41
C LEU A 153 -12.18 10.70 3.44
N ARG A 154 -12.63 11.72 2.70
CA ARG A 154 -11.79 12.49 1.77
C ARG A 154 -10.72 13.30 2.51
N PHE A 155 -11.08 13.92 3.64
CA PHE A 155 -10.13 14.63 4.49
C PHE A 155 -9.09 13.69 5.07
N LEU A 156 -9.50 12.52 5.58
CA LEU A 156 -8.59 11.49 6.08
C LEU A 156 -7.64 10.99 4.98
N ALA A 157 -8.17 10.71 3.78
CA ALA A 157 -7.36 10.29 2.63
C ALA A 157 -6.38 11.40 2.19
N PHE A 158 -6.82 12.66 2.22
CA PHE A 158 -5.96 13.82 1.91
C PHE A 158 -4.86 13.99 2.97
N ALA A 159 -5.21 13.95 4.25
CA ALA A 159 -4.27 14.04 5.36
C ALA A 159 -3.26 12.89 5.33
N TYR A 160 -3.70 11.68 5.04
CA TYR A 160 -2.81 10.52 4.87
C TYR A 160 -1.84 10.70 3.71
N ARG A 161 -2.34 11.12 2.54
CA ARG A 161 -1.49 11.41 1.37
C ARG A 161 -0.49 12.52 1.65
N GLN A 162 -0.90 13.55 2.39
CA GLN A 162 -0.04 14.67 2.74
C GLN A 162 1.02 14.27 3.78
N GLN A 163 0.70 13.37 4.71
CA GLN A 163 1.70 12.79 5.62
C GLN A 163 2.73 11.96 4.87
N LEU A 164 2.31 11.08 3.95
CA LEU A 164 3.25 10.30 3.12
C LEU A 164 4.18 11.19 2.27
N ALA A 165 3.68 12.34 1.80
CA ALA A 165 4.51 13.31 1.06
C ALA A 165 5.47 14.10 1.96
N ARG A 166 5.17 14.24 3.27
CA ARG A 166 6.03 14.91 4.26
C ARG A 166 7.04 13.95 4.93
N GLU A 167 6.85 12.64 4.81
CA GLU A 167 7.71 11.62 5.40
C GLU A 167 9.07 11.43 4.70
N GLU A 168 9.33 12.11 3.57
CA GLU A 168 10.71 12.29 3.09
C GLU A 168 11.57 13.11 4.07
N THR A 169 10.98 13.78 5.09
CA THR A 169 11.74 14.69 5.98
C THR A 169 11.48 14.56 7.49
N SER A 170 10.46 13.86 8.00
CA SER A 170 10.26 13.82 9.47
C SER A 170 9.53 12.62 10.05
N ALA A 171 10.07 12.08 11.14
CA ALA A 171 9.71 10.84 11.84
C ALA A 171 8.37 10.86 12.63
N THR A 172 7.56 11.91 12.49
CA THR A 172 6.40 12.18 13.38
C THR A 172 5.06 11.67 12.83
N GLY A 173 4.93 11.45 11.51
CA GLY A 173 3.67 11.04 10.86
C GLY A 173 3.14 9.66 11.31
N SER A 174 4.05 8.76 11.68
CA SER A 174 3.72 7.38 12.05
C SER A 174 2.87 7.20 13.33
N LYS A 175 2.59 8.25 14.10
CA LYS A 175 1.80 8.15 15.34
C LYS A 175 0.29 8.10 15.10
N LEU A 176 -0.23 8.74 14.05
CA LEU A 176 -1.68 8.89 13.87
C LEU A 176 -2.37 7.60 13.37
N LEU A 177 -1.71 6.80 12.52
CA LEU A 177 -2.22 5.50 12.07
C LEU A 177 -2.11 4.39 13.12
N ARG A 178 -1.31 4.59 14.17
CA ARG A 178 -1.19 3.64 15.29
C ARG A 178 -2.41 3.67 16.23
N VAL A 179 -3.34 4.61 16.04
CA VAL A 179 -4.54 4.74 16.88
C VAL A 179 -5.55 3.62 16.60
N ILE A 180 -5.49 2.95 15.44
CA ILE A 180 -6.28 1.74 15.18
C ILE A 180 -5.37 0.52 15.33
N PRO A 181 -5.33 -0.16 16.50
CA PRO A 181 -4.36 -1.22 16.79
C PRO A 181 -4.40 -2.38 15.78
N ILE A 182 -5.56 -2.66 15.21
CA ILE A 182 -5.78 -3.73 14.22
C ILE A 182 -5.12 -3.37 12.87
N LEU A 183 -5.35 -2.16 12.36
CA LEU A 183 -4.77 -1.71 11.08
C LEU A 183 -3.28 -1.40 11.21
N GLY A 184 -2.84 -0.85 12.34
CA GLY A 184 -1.44 -0.57 12.60
C GLY A 184 -0.57 -1.83 12.56
N GLY A 185 -1.02 -2.91 13.21
CA GLY A 185 -0.31 -4.19 13.18
C GLY A 185 -0.24 -4.82 11.78
N LEU A 186 -1.33 -4.74 11.00
CA LEU A 186 -1.36 -5.24 9.63
C LEU A 186 -0.42 -4.45 8.71
N LEU A 187 -0.46 -3.11 8.79
CA LEU A 187 0.43 -2.24 8.01
C LEU A 187 1.90 -2.47 8.36
N ALA A 188 2.24 -2.65 9.65
CA ALA A 188 3.62 -2.97 10.04
C ALA A 188 4.09 -4.32 9.49
N ARG A 189 3.22 -5.33 9.42
CA ARG A 189 3.54 -6.62 8.76
C ARG A 189 3.75 -6.45 7.26
N GLN A 190 2.86 -5.71 6.60
CA GLN A 190 2.98 -5.41 5.16
C GLN A 190 4.29 -4.68 4.85
N GLN A 191 4.63 -3.67 5.63
CA GLN A 191 5.86 -2.91 5.44
C GLN A 191 7.14 -3.73 5.69
N ARG A 192 7.12 -4.67 6.63
CA ARG A 192 8.22 -5.65 6.80
C ARG A 192 8.37 -6.55 5.59
N ARG A 193 7.26 -7.08 5.08
CA ARG A 193 7.23 -7.86 3.85
C ARG A 193 7.80 -7.06 2.67
N ASP A 194 7.42 -5.80 2.53
CA ASP A 194 7.91 -4.94 1.45
C ASP A 194 9.43 -4.69 1.56
N GLY A 195 9.93 -4.45 2.79
CA GLY A 195 11.36 -4.34 3.05
C GLY A 195 12.13 -5.62 2.70
N LEU A 196 11.65 -6.79 3.12
CA LEU A 196 12.26 -8.08 2.75
C LEU A 196 12.16 -8.39 1.26
N PHE A 197 11.07 -7.99 0.60
CA PHE A 197 10.92 -8.13 -0.85
C PHE A 197 11.92 -7.25 -1.59
N SER A 198 12.13 -6.00 -1.15
CA SER A 198 13.19 -5.15 -1.70
C SER A 198 14.58 -5.75 -1.45
N LEU A 199 14.82 -6.35 -0.28
CA LEU A 199 16.08 -7.04 0.02
C LEU A 199 16.29 -8.23 -0.93
N LEU A 200 15.27 -9.08 -1.11
CA LEU A 200 15.32 -10.21 -2.04
C LEU A 200 15.70 -9.75 -3.45
N LEU A 201 15.03 -8.72 -3.97
CA LEU A 201 15.29 -8.20 -5.31
C LEU A 201 16.72 -7.69 -5.48
N LEU A 202 17.26 -7.03 -4.46
CA LEU A 202 18.64 -6.54 -4.47
C LEU A 202 19.64 -7.70 -4.42
N LEU A 203 19.41 -8.70 -3.57
CA LEU A 203 20.25 -9.90 -3.46
C LEU A 203 20.23 -10.72 -4.76
N GLU A 204 19.07 -10.93 -5.36
CA GLU A 204 18.94 -11.59 -6.66
C GLU A 204 19.58 -10.75 -7.78
N SER A 205 19.63 -9.43 -7.60
CA SER A 205 20.37 -8.50 -8.44
C SER A 205 21.88 -8.48 -8.16
N GLY A 206 22.39 -9.39 -7.34
CA GLY A 206 23.82 -9.55 -7.06
C GLY A 206 24.39 -8.45 -6.16
N VAL A 207 23.54 -7.61 -5.57
CA VAL A 207 23.98 -6.58 -4.61
C VAL A 207 24.37 -7.29 -3.31
N PRO A 208 25.58 -7.07 -2.77
CA PRO A 208 25.99 -7.68 -1.50
C PRO A 208 25.03 -7.32 -0.36
N VAL A 209 24.79 -8.24 0.57
CA VAL A 209 23.80 -8.07 1.65
C VAL A 209 24.04 -6.81 2.49
N LEU A 210 25.30 -6.45 2.74
CA LEU A 210 25.69 -5.26 3.51
C LEU A 210 25.25 -3.96 2.84
N GLU A 211 25.23 -3.93 1.51
CA GLU A 211 24.74 -2.79 0.72
C GLU A 211 23.23 -2.89 0.48
N ALA A 212 22.71 -4.10 0.26
CA ALA A 212 21.31 -4.33 -0.02
C ALA A 212 20.39 -4.01 1.17
N LEU A 213 20.83 -4.29 2.40
CA LEU A 213 20.02 -4.11 3.61
C LEU A 213 19.62 -2.64 3.92
N PRO A 214 20.54 -1.66 3.92
CA PRO A 214 20.17 -0.26 4.11
C PRO A 214 19.37 0.30 2.92
N LEU A 215 19.60 -0.21 1.71
CA LEU A 215 18.81 0.16 0.52
C LEU A 215 17.37 -0.36 0.62
N ALA A 216 17.19 -1.60 1.06
CA ALA A 216 15.89 -2.20 1.32
C ALA A 216 15.11 -1.43 2.38
N GLY A 217 15.78 -1.01 3.47
CA GLY A 217 15.16 -0.18 4.51
C GLY A 217 14.58 1.15 3.98
N LYS A 218 15.18 1.74 2.94
CA LYS A 218 14.66 2.98 2.32
C LYS A 218 13.36 2.79 1.52
N SER A 219 12.94 1.55 1.25
CA SER A 219 11.64 1.24 0.61
C SER A 219 10.48 1.20 1.62
N VAL A 220 10.81 1.07 2.91
CA VAL A 220 9.84 1.01 4.01
C VAL A 220 9.40 2.42 4.39
N ALA A 221 8.10 2.64 4.64
CA ALA A 221 7.55 3.94 5.02
C ALA A 221 7.75 4.25 6.53
N ASP A 222 7.62 3.24 7.38
CA ASP A 222 7.70 3.33 8.84
C ASP A 222 9.13 3.71 9.25
N PRO A 223 9.32 4.89 9.86
CA PRO A 223 10.63 5.36 10.31
C PRO A 223 11.30 4.39 11.30
N LEU A 224 10.50 3.74 12.17
CA LEU A 224 11.03 2.81 13.15
C LEU A 224 11.61 1.58 12.46
N LEU A 225 10.85 0.99 11.54
CA LEU A 225 11.30 -0.17 10.79
C LEU A 225 12.48 0.18 9.87
N ARG A 226 12.47 1.36 9.24
CA ARG A 226 13.62 1.87 8.48
C ARG A 226 14.89 1.95 9.34
N ALA A 227 14.77 2.45 10.58
CA ALA A 227 15.88 2.50 11.52
C ALA A 227 16.35 1.10 11.93
N ARG A 228 15.45 0.11 12.04
CA ARG A 228 15.82 -1.30 12.28
C ARG A 228 16.66 -1.89 11.15
N PHE A 229 16.28 -1.65 9.89
CA PHE A 229 17.09 -2.07 8.73
C PHE A 229 18.46 -1.40 8.70
N ALA A 230 18.51 -0.09 8.98
CA ALA A 230 19.78 0.65 9.02
C ALA A 230 20.68 0.18 10.19
N GLY A 231 20.11 -0.05 11.37
CA GLY A 231 20.82 -0.58 12.53
C GLY A 231 21.34 -1.99 12.30
N ALA A 232 20.53 -2.86 11.68
CA ALA A 232 20.96 -4.20 11.32
C ALA A 232 22.12 -4.18 10.30
N ALA A 233 22.09 -3.27 9.34
CA ALA A 233 23.19 -3.10 8.37
C ALA A 233 24.49 -2.65 9.05
N ALA A 234 24.41 -1.69 9.97
CA ALA A 234 25.57 -1.23 10.74
C ALA A 234 26.14 -2.36 11.61
N ALA A 235 25.30 -3.12 12.31
CA ALA A 235 25.74 -4.23 13.14
C ALA A 235 26.36 -5.39 12.33
N LEU A 236 25.89 -5.64 11.10
CA LEU A 236 26.50 -6.63 10.21
C LEU A 236 27.87 -6.19 9.69
N ALA A 237 28.09 -4.89 9.49
CA ALA A 237 29.39 -4.37 9.07
C ALA A 237 30.49 -4.61 10.14
N ASP A 238 30.11 -4.65 11.42
CA ASP A 238 31.03 -4.94 12.53
C ASP A 238 31.41 -6.43 12.64
N ASN A 239 30.83 -7.30 11.80
CA ASN A 239 31.17 -8.72 11.62
C ASN A 239 31.07 -9.59 12.89
N ARG A 240 30.21 -9.21 13.86
CA ARG A 240 30.09 -9.89 15.16
C ARG A 240 28.99 -10.95 15.24
N SER A 241 28.07 -11.00 14.29
CA SER A 241 26.90 -11.89 14.31
C SER A 241 26.44 -12.23 12.89
N GLY A 242 25.82 -13.40 12.72
CA GLY A 242 25.20 -13.80 11.46
C GLY A 242 24.06 -12.87 11.04
N ILE A 243 23.75 -12.83 9.75
CA ILE A 243 22.65 -12.07 9.14
C ILE A 243 21.33 -12.41 9.83
N ALA A 244 21.05 -13.70 10.01
CA ALA A 244 19.80 -14.14 10.62
C ALA A 244 19.61 -13.64 12.06
N GLU A 245 20.65 -13.78 12.89
CA GLU A 245 20.63 -13.32 14.27
C GLU A 245 20.49 -11.79 14.36
N THR A 246 21.18 -11.08 13.47
CA THR A 246 21.13 -9.62 13.43
C THR A 246 19.75 -9.10 13.01
N LEU A 247 19.15 -9.71 11.98
CA LEU A 247 17.78 -9.37 11.55
C LEU A 247 16.74 -9.64 12.65
N HIS A 248 16.95 -10.68 13.46
CA HIS A 248 16.10 -10.99 14.60
C HIS A 248 16.28 -9.97 15.74
N ARG A 249 17.53 -9.70 16.12
CA ARG A 249 17.88 -8.75 17.19
C ARG A 249 17.31 -7.35 16.94
N TYR A 250 17.35 -6.89 15.69
CA TYR A 250 16.80 -5.59 15.31
C TYR A 250 15.29 -5.62 15.02
N GLY A 251 14.62 -6.78 15.07
CA GLY A 251 13.18 -6.89 14.84
C GLY A 251 12.78 -6.58 13.38
N VAL A 252 13.62 -6.98 12.42
CA VAL A 252 13.24 -7.07 11.01
C VAL A 252 12.52 -8.40 10.77
N VAL A 253 13.03 -9.48 11.38
CA VAL A 253 12.45 -10.82 11.40
C VAL A 253 12.05 -11.17 12.83
N ASP A 254 10.76 -11.11 13.12
CA ASP A 254 10.26 -11.23 14.51
C ASP A 254 9.91 -12.66 14.92
N ASP A 255 9.95 -13.62 13.98
CA ASP A 255 9.55 -15.01 14.20
C ASP A 255 10.78 -15.91 14.33
N ALA A 256 10.89 -16.65 15.45
CA ALA A 256 11.99 -17.58 15.69
C ALA A 256 12.10 -18.67 14.61
N GLY A 257 10.97 -19.12 14.05
CA GLY A 257 10.96 -20.08 12.95
C GLY A 257 11.57 -19.50 11.67
N ALA A 258 11.26 -18.24 11.36
CA ALA A 258 11.90 -17.54 10.27
C ALA A 258 13.41 -17.35 10.55
N THR A 259 13.80 -16.86 11.72
CA THR A 259 15.22 -16.69 12.09
C THR A 259 16.04 -17.97 11.87
N ALA A 260 15.53 -19.14 12.27
CA ALA A 260 16.20 -20.42 12.05
C ALA A 260 16.36 -20.77 10.56
N LEU A 261 15.31 -20.53 9.75
CA LEU A 261 15.40 -20.75 8.30
C LEU A 261 16.44 -19.82 7.68
N PHE A 262 16.45 -18.54 8.05
CA PHE A 262 17.42 -17.57 7.55
C PHE A 262 18.86 -17.96 7.93
N ALA A 263 19.08 -18.45 9.16
CA ALA A 263 20.39 -18.92 9.60
C ALA A 263 20.86 -20.13 8.78
N SER A 264 19.97 -21.08 8.49
CA SER A 264 20.28 -22.23 7.64
C SER A 264 20.57 -21.81 6.19
N GLY A 265 19.83 -20.84 5.65
CA GLY A 265 20.03 -20.30 4.31
C GLY A 265 21.34 -19.50 4.20
N GLU A 266 21.71 -18.77 5.23
CA GLU A 266 22.99 -18.06 5.32
C GLU A 266 24.16 -19.05 5.30
N ALA A 267 24.13 -20.09 6.14
CA ALA A 267 25.17 -21.11 6.16
C ALA A 267 25.29 -21.88 4.83
N ALA A 268 24.18 -22.06 4.12
CA ALA A 268 24.13 -22.71 2.81
C ALA A 268 24.41 -21.76 1.63
N GLY A 269 24.57 -20.45 1.86
CA GLY A 269 24.73 -19.44 0.80
C GLY A 269 23.48 -19.24 -0.07
N ARG A 270 22.30 -19.64 0.40
CA ARG A 270 21.00 -19.62 -0.30
C ARG A 270 19.96 -18.75 0.42
N LEU A 271 20.42 -17.59 0.90
CA LEU A 271 19.59 -16.68 1.68
C LEU A 271 18.41 -16.12 0.86
N ASP A 272 18.61 -15.88 -0.43
CA ASP A 272 17.60 -15.45 -1.39
C ASP A 272 16.44 -16.46 -1.53
N ASP A 273 16.75 -17.76 -1.59
CA ASP A 273 15.74 -18.82 -1.64
C ASP A 273 14.89 -18.86 -0.37
N VAL A 274 15.52 -18.72 0.80
CA VAL A 274 14.83 -18.70 2.09
C VAL A 274 13.95 -17.46 2.21
N ILE A 275 14.47 -16.27 1.87
CA ILE A 275 13.68 -15.03 1.88
C ILE A 275 12.47 -15.16 0.94
N ARG A 276 12.66 -15.72 -0.26
CA ARG A 276 11.58 -15.96 -1.22
C ARG A 276 10.51 -16.88 -0.64
N HIS A 277 10.90 -17.98 0.00
CA HIS A 277 9.95 -18.88 0.65
C HIS A 277 9.19 -18.16 1.77
N GLN A 278 9.88 -17.39 2.61
CA GLN A 278 9.26 -16.64 3.70
C GLN A 278 8.27 -15.58 3.21
N LEU A 279 8.63 -14.86 2.14
CA LEU A 279 7.75 -13.85 1.54
C LEU A 279 6.44 -14.47 1.04
N ARG A 280 6.49 -15.65 0.39
CA ARG A 280 5.27 -16.36 -0.02
C ARG A 280 4.37 -16.72 1.16
N GLN A 281 4.96 -17.17 2.28
CA GLN A 281 4.19 -17.46 3.48
C GLN A 281 3.56 -16.19 4.07
N TRP A 282 4.31 -15.09 4.12
CA TRP A 282 3.81 -13.81 4.63
C TRP A 282 2.73 -13.22 3.73
N ASP A 283 2.86 -13.38 2.42
CA ASP A 283 1.85 -12.96 1.44
C ASP A 283 0.53 -13.69 1.67
N ALA A 284 0.56 -15.02 1.79
CA ALA A 284 -0.63 -15.80 2.10
C ALA A 284 -1.30 -15.37 3.42
N ARG A 285 -0.51 -15.13 4.48
CA ARG A 285 -1.05 -14.65 5.77
C ARG A 285 -1.64 -13.24 5.66
N LEU A 286 -0.98 -12.34 4.91
CA LEU A 286 -1.46 -10.98 4.69
C LEU A 286 -2.77 -10.99 3.89
N GLU A 287 -2.87 -11.81 2.84
CA GLU A 287 -4.08 -11.95 2.04
C GLU A 287 -5.28 -12.39 2.89
N LEU A 288 -5.11 -13.41 3.75
CA LEU A 288 -6.14 -13.84 4.69
C LEU A 288 -6.56 -12.74 5.67
N GLN A 289 -5.60 -11.97 6.20
CA GLN A 289 -5.89 -10.86 7.12
C GLN A 289 -6.66 -9.73 6.42
N TRP A 290 -6.28 -9.40 5.19
CA TRP A 290 -6.99 -8.42 4.38
C TRP A 290 -8.39 -8.89 3.98
N ASP A 291 -8.56 -10.16 3.64
CA ASP A 291 -9.87 -10.74 3.32
C ASP A 291 -10.80 -10.73 4.53
N THR A 292 -10.26 -11.05 5.72
CA THR A 292 -10.98 -10.95 6.99
C THR A 292 -11.43 -9.51 7.25
N LEU A 293 -10.54 -8.53 7.08
CA LEU A 293 -10.93 -7.11 7.21
C LEU A 293 -12.00 -6.72 6.19
N ALA A 294 -11.85 -7.14 4.93
CA ALA A 294 -12.81 -6.85 3.88
C ALA A 294 -14.18 -7.49 4.14
N GLU A 295 -14.27 -8.54 4.95
CA GLU A 295 -15.53 -9.17 5.38
C GLU A 295 -16.14 -8.48 6.61
N TRP A 296 -15.33 -8.14 7.61
CA TRP A 296 -15.81 -7.55 8.87
C TRP A 296 -16.16 -6.07 8.75
N VAL A 297 -15.41 -5.31 7.95
CA VAL A 297 -15.65 -3.86 7.79
C VAL A 297 -17.09 -3.57 7.31
N PRO A 298 -17.63 -4.23 6.27
CA PRO A 298 -19.04 -4.07 5.90
C PRO A 298 -20.02 -4.43 7.02
N ARG A 299 -19.78 -5.51 7.78
CA ARG A 299 -20.65 -5.94 8.89
C ARG A 299 -20.74 -4.89 9.99
N LEU A 300 -19.61 -4.30 10.37
CA LEU A 300 -19.56 -3.21 11.34
C LEU A 300 -20.31 -1.97 10.82
N LEU A 301 -20.19 -1.66 9.53
CA LEU A 301 -20.97 -0.57 8.92
C LEU A 301 -22.48 -0.86 8.97
N TYR A 302 -22.93 -2.07 8.64
CA TYR A 302 -24.36 -2.42 8.75
C TYR A 302 -24.87 -2.36 10.19
N ALA A 303 -24.08 -2.81 11.16
CA ALA A 303 -24.43 -2.68 12.58
C ALA A 303 -24.57 -1.20 12.98
N ALA A 304 -23.67 -0.34 12.50
CA ALA A 304 -23.77 1.11 12.71
C ALA A 304 -25.01 1.71 12.03
N VAL A 305 -25.35 1.29 10.80
CA VAL A 305 -26.60 1.69 10.12
C VAL A 305 -27.81 1.31 10.97
N ALA A 306 -27.87 0.06 11.42
CA ALA A 306 -28.99 -0.44 12.22
C ALA A 306 -29.13 0.34 13.53
N GLY A 307 -28.02 0.59 14.23
CA GLY A 307 -27.99 1.43 15.43
C GLY A 307 -28.47 2.87 15.16
N PHE A 308 -28.02 3.48 14.07
CA PHE A 308 -28.47 4.81 13.64
C PHE A 308 -29.98 4.83 13.33
N MET A 309 -30.48 3.83 12.60
CA MET A 309 -31.91 3.70 12.28
C MET A 309 -32.76 3.52 13.55
N ILE A 310 -32.33 2.68 14.49
CA ILE A 310 -33.01 2.50 15.78
C ILE A 310 -33.04 3.81 16.56
N MET A 311 -31.92 4.53 16.66
CA MET A 311 -31.90 5.86 17.31
C MET A 311 -32.80 6.88 16.59
N GLY A 312 -32.85 6.87 15.27
CA GLY A 312 -33.74 7.74 14.49
C GLY A 312 -35.21 7.45 14.77
N ILE A 313 -35.59 6.17 14.81
CA ILE A 313 -36.95 5.73 15.13
C ILE A 313 -37.29 6.09 16.58
N VAL A 314 -36.46 5.71 17.55
CA VAL A 314 -36.70 5.96 18.98
C VAL A 314 -36.79 7.46 19.28
N SER A 315 -35.91 8.29 18.71
CA SER A 315 -35.98 9.74 18.91
C SER A 315 -37.27 10.33 18.31
N GLY A 316 -37.68 9.87 17.13
CA GLY A 316 -38.99 10.21 16.54
C GLY A 316 -40.18 9.79 17.41
N PHE A 317 -40.16 8.59 17.99
CA PHE A 317 -41.24 8.11 18.85
C PHE A 317 -41.25 8.76 20.24
N SER A 318 -40.08 9.03 20.84
CA SER A 318 -39.98 9.73 22.14
C SER A 318 -40.48 11.18 22.10
N GLY A 319 -40.51 11.79 20.90
CA GLY A 319 -41.17 13.08 20.67
C GLY A 319 -42.70 13.00 20.78
N MET A 320 -43.32 11.83 20.59
CA MET A 320 -44.78 11.65 20.71
C MET A 320 -45.24 11.49 22.17
N THR A 321 -44.39 11.05 23.09
CA THR A 321 -44.77 10.75 24.48
C THR A 321 -44.52 11.89 25.47
N ARG A 322 -44.09 13.08 25.02
CA ARG A 322 -44.01 14.27 25.89
C ARG A 322 -45.36 15.00 25.84
N PRO A 323 -46.21 14.89 26.90
CA PRO A 323 -47.41 15.71 26.97
C PRO A 323 -47.01 17.19 27.10
N LEU A 324 -47.83 18.06 26.49
CA LEU A 324 -47.80 19.52 26.58
C LEU A 324 -47.94 20.00 28.03
#